data_AF-A0A7C4QU38-F1
#
_entry.id   AF-A0A7C4QU38-F1
#
_cell.length_a   1.000
_cell.length_b   1.000
_cell.length_c   1.000
_cell.angle_alpha   90.00
_cell.angle_beta   90.00
_cell.angle_gamma   90.00
#
_symmetry.space_group_name_H-M   'P 1'
#
loop_
_entity.id
_entity.type
_entity.pdbx_description
1 polymer ?
#
loop_
_entity_poly.entity_id
_entity_poly.type
_entity_poly.pdbx_seq_one_letter_code
_entity_poly.pdbx_strand_id
1 'polypeptide(L)'
;MQRLMAMLALMGIWATGCDDYKKSSAPAPKPTNAPVGSNPLNAPGEYLGAVAKAKKMSEKTAELASLRQAVQLFQVQEERYPKDLEELVAKQYLPALPKPPYGLKYVYDPKTGDVKAVSQ
;
A
#
# COMPACT_ATOMS: atom_id res chain seq x y z
N MET A 1 -11.23 19.39 -43.57
CA MET A 1 -10.15 18.88 -44.45
C MET A 1 -8.90 19.73 -44.20
N GLN A 2 -8.11 19.43 -43.17
CA GLN A 2 -6.76 20.01 -43.02
C GLN A 2 -5.90 19.02 -42.23
N ARG A 3 -5.90 17.79 -42.74
CA ARG A 3 -4.95 16.75 -42.34
C ARG A 3 -3.63 17.02 -43.06
N LEU A 4 -2.54 16.68 -42.37
CA LEU A 4 -1.21 16.45 -42.91
C LEU A 4 -0.55 17.67 -43.56
N MET A 5 0.41 18.27 -42.84
CA MET A 5 1.74 18.64 -43.36
C MET A 5 2.47 19.47 -42.29
N ALA A 6 3.25 18.79 -41.44
CA ALA A 6 4.47 19.34 -40.83
C ALA A 6 5.12 18.24 -39.97
N MET A 7 5.45 17.12 -40.61
CA MET A 7 6.47 16.23 -40.09
C MET A 7 7.84 16.77 -40.55
N LEU A 8 8.86 16.55 -39.72
CA LEU A 8 10.30 16.86 -39.91
C LEU A 8 10.74 18.32 -39.75
N ALA A 9 11.33 18.63 -38.59
CA ALA A 9 12.79 18.77 -38.47
C ALA A 9 13.16 19.40 -37.10
N LEU A 10 13.74 18.62 -36.19
CA LEU A 10 15.04 18.97 -35.59
C LEU A 10 15.60 17.77 -34.82
N MET A 11 16.54 17.11 -35.48
CA MET A 11 17.46 16.15 -34.91
C MET A 11 18.51 16.91 -34.09
N GLY A 12 18.79 16.46 -32.86
CA GLY A 12 20.09 16.65 -32.21
C GLY A 12 20.25 17.82 -31.24
N ILE A 13 20.17 17.53 -29.94
CA ILE A 13 21.07 18.16 -28.96
C ILE A 13 21.82 17.03 -28.26
N TRP A 14 23.11 16.97 -28.57
CA TRP A 14 24.12 16.17 -27.90
C TRP A 14 24.37 16.65 -26.46
N ALA A 15 24.60 15.67 -25.58
CA ALA A 15 25.59 15.64 -24.51
C ALA A 15 25.99 16.95 -23.80
N THR A 16 25.41 17.14 -22.60
CA THR A 16 26.08 17.60 -21.36
C THR A 16 25.31 16.90 -20.24
N GLY A 17 25.83 16.42 -19.12
CA GLY A 17 27.11 16.43 -18.45
C GLY A 17 26.82 15.72 -17.12
N CYS A 18 27.70 14.80 -16.71
CA CYS A 18 27.60 14.18 -15.39
C CYS A 18 28.08 15.21 -14.36
N ASP A 19 27.18 15.72 -13.52
CA ASP A 19 27.55 16.49 -12.33
C ASP A 19 26.83 15.91 -11.11
N ASP A 20 27.61 15.13 -10.36
CA ASP A 20 27.37 14.75 -8.98
C ASP A 20 27.32 15.99 -8.09
N TYR A 21 26.16 16.31 -7.49
CA TYR A 21 26.13 17.08 -6.25
C TYR A 21 25.01 16.66 -5.28
N LYS A 22 25.42 15.76 -4.38
CA LYS A 22 25.13 15.72 -2.93
C LYS A 22 23.72 16.08 -2.41
N LYS A 23 23.08 15.02 -1.89
CA LYS A 23 22.62 14.88 -0.49
C LYS A 23 21.40 15.70 -0.06
N SER A 24 20.23 15.08 -0.14
CA SER A 24 19.22 15.18 0.92
C SER A 24 18.73 13.78 1.28
N SER A 25 18.98 13.41 2.53
CA SER A 25 18.67 12.11 3.12
C SER A 25 17.17 11.98 3.36
N ALA A 26 16.49 11.24 2.49
CA ALA A 26 15.24 10.57 2.82
C ALA A 26 15.52 9.05 2.80
N PRO A 27 15.09 8.27 3.82
CA PRO A 27 15.28 6.82 3.77
C PRO A 27 14.48 6.26 2.59
N ALA A 28 15.19 5.72 1.61
CA ALA A 28 14.61 5.08 0.44
C ALA A 28 13.70 3.91 0.88
N PRO A 29 12.57 3.67 0.20
CA PRO A 29 11.81 2.45 0.37
C PRO A 29 12.74 1.26 0.07
N LYS A 30 12.82 0.31 1.01
CA LYS A 30 13.64 -0.89 0.84
C LYS A 30 13.23 -1.58 -0.48
N PRO A 31 14.18 -1.87 -1.39
CA PRO A 31 13.84 -2.54 -2.63
C PRO A 31 13.28 -3.93 -2.33
N THR A 32 12.17 -4.27 -3.00
CA THR A 32 11.57 -5.62 -3.02
C THR A 32 12.53 -6.68 -3.61
N ASN A 33 13.64 -6.26 -4.20
CA ASN A 33 14.71 -7.12 -4.71
C ASN A 33 15.99 -7.01 -3.85
N ALA A 34 15.89 -7.25 -2.55
CA ALA A 34 17.09 -7.47 -1.75
C ALA A 34 17.81 -8.73 -2.32
N PRO A 35 19.14 -8.69 -2.54
CA PRO A 35 19.85 -9.90 -2.92
C PRO A 35 19.65 -10.90 -1.79
N VAL A 36 19.09 -12.07 -2.11
CA VAL A 36 19.16 -13.25 -1.24
C VAL A 36 20.63 -13.40 -0.89
N GLY A 37 20.95 -13.22 0.40
CA GLY A 37 22.32 -13.20 0.89
C GLY A 37 23.10 -14.37 0.31
N SER A 38 24.32 -14.08 -0.13
CA SER A 38 25.27 -14.94 -0.85
C SER A 38 25.72 -16.21 -0.11
N ASN A 39 24.96 -16.69 0.88
CA ASN A 39 25.22 -17.90 1.67
C ASN A 39 24.13 -18.97 1.43
N PRO A 40 24.38 -19.95 0.54
CA PRO A 40 23.42 -21.01 0.21
C PRO A 40 23.08 -21.96 1.38
N LEU A 41 23.85 -21.92 2.47
CA LEU A 41 23.59 -22.72 3.68
C LEU A 41 22.44 -22.19 4.56
N ASN A 42 22.04 -20.91 4.41
CA ASN A 42 20.91 -20.32 5.15
C ASN A 42 19.64 -20.18 4.28
N ALA A 43 19.71 -20.60 3.01
CA ALA A 43 18.67 -20.40 2.01
C ALA A 43 17.28 -20.96 2.40
N PRO A 44 17.14 -22.13 3.05
CA PRO A 44 15.82 -22.64 3.45
C PRO A 44 15.18 -21.79 4.55
N GLY A 45 15.98 -21.34 5.53
CA GLY A 45 15.51 -20.51 6.64
C GLY A 45 15.12 -19.10 6.18
N GLU A 46 15.91 -18.51 5.27
CA GLU A 46 15.62 -17.20 4.68
C GLU A 46 14.37 -17.25 3.78
N TYR A 47 14.18 -18.33 3.00
CA TYR A 47 12.97 -18.51 2.19
C TYR A 47 11.72 -18.66 3.07
N LEU A 48 11.76 -19.53 4.09
CA LEU A 48 10.66 -19.69 5.05
C LEU A 48 10.37 -18.39 5.80
N GLY A 49 11.41 -17.68 6.23
CA GLY A 49 11.31 -16.37 6.88
C GLY A 49 10.69 -15.31 5.95
N ALA A 50 11.10 -15.28 4.68
CA ALA A 50 10.55 -14.37 3.67
C ALA A 50 9.07 -14.68 3.37
N VAL A 51 8.70 -15.96 3.22
CA VAL A 51 7.31 -16.39 2.99
C VAL A 51 6.44 -16.07 4.21
N ALA A 52 6.91 -16.36 5.42
CA ALA A 52 6.20 -16.03 6.66
C ALA A 52 6.02 -14.51 6.83
N LYS A 53 7.06 -13.73 6.52
CA LYS A 53 7.00 -12.27 6.55
C LYS A 53 6.06 -11.72 5.49
N ALA A 54 6.09 -12.27 4.27
CA ALA A 54 5.16 -11.91 3.21
C ALA A 54 3.72 -12.20 3.64
N LYS A 55 3.43 -13.42 4.10
CA LYS A 55 2.09 -13.79 4.62
C LYS A 55 1.60 -12.84 5.70
N LYS A 56 2.45 -12.52 6.68
CA LYS A 56 2.12 -11.57 7.77
C LYS A 56 1.88 -10.15 7.26
N MET A 57 2.56 -9.71 6.20
CA MET A 57 2.32 -8.40 5.58
C MET A 57 1.03 -8.40 4.73
N SER A 58 0.75 -9.51 4.04
CA SER A 58 -0.47 -9.71 3.28
C SER A 58 -1.70 -9.70 4.19
N GLU A 59 -1.66 -10.43 5.31
CA GLU A 59 -2.74 -10.47 6.31
C GLU A 59 -3.02 -9.08 6.88
N LYS A 60 -1.98 -8.34 7.28
CA LYS A 60 -2.11 -6.94 7.75
C LYS A 60 -2.78 -6.02 6.73
N THR A 61 -2.37 -6.15 5.47
CA THR A 61 -2.90 -5.30 4.39
C THR A 61 -4.31 -5.72 4.01
N ALA A 62 -4.59 -7.03 3.99
CA ALA A 62 -5.87 -7.61 3.66
C ALA A 62 -6.94 -7.24 4.70
N GLU A 63 -6.64 -7.35 6.00
CA GLU A 63 -7.59 -6.99 7.06
C GLU A 63 -7.99 -5.51 6.98
N LEU A 64 -7.02 -4.61 6.82
CA LEU A 64 -7.29 -3.17 6.67
C LEU A 64 -8.02 -2.87 5.36
N ALA A 65 -7.68 -3.57 4.27
CA ALA A 65 -8.36 -3.42 2.98
C ALA A 65 -9.82 -3.86 3.07
N SER A 66 -10.11 -5.01 3.70
CA SER A 66 -11.48 -5.49 3.90
C SER A 66 -12.31 -4.50 4.72
N LEU A 67 -11.72 -3.91 5.76
CA LEU A 67 -12.40 -2.87 6.54
C LEU A 67 -12.76 -1.65 5.68
N ARG A 68 -11.78 -1.14 4.91
CA ARG A 68 -11.98 0.02 4.02
C ARG A 68 -13.02 -0.26 2.95
N GLN A 69 -12.98 -1.44 2.36
CA GLN A 69 -13.97 -1.86 1.36
C GLN A 69 -15.38 -1.86 1.93
N ALA A 70 -15.56 -2.38 3.15
CA ALA A 70 -16.87 -2.37 3.77
C ALA A 70 -17.36 -0.98 4.18
N VAL A 71 -16.46 -0.10 4.64
CA VAL A 71 -16.80 1.31 4.86
C VAL A 71 -17.27 1.97 3.56
N GLN A 72 -16.58 1.70 2.44
CA GLN A 72 -16.98 2.22 1.13
C GLN A 72 -18.32 1.65 0.67
N LEU A 73 -18.55 0.35 0.83
CA LEU A 73 -19.83 -0.28 0.48
C LEU A 73 -20.97 0.31 1.32
N PHE A 74 -20.77 0.47 2.62
CA PHE A 74 -21.72 1.12 3.51
C PHE A 74 -22.01 2.55 3.05
N GLN A 75 -20.97 3.32 2.72
CA GLN A 75 -21.11 4.68 2.21
C GLN A 75 -21.94 4.74 0.94
N VAL A 76 -21.71 3.84 -0.02
CA VAL A 76 -22.44 3.80 -1.28
C VAL A 76 -23.90 3.42 -1.06
N GLN A 77 -24.18 2.52 -0.11
CA GLN A 77 -25.52 1.97 0.10
C GLN A 77 -26.41 2.83 1.01
N GLU A 78 -25.82 3.48 2.02
CA GLU A 78 -26.53 4.26 3.04
C GLU A 78 -26.31 5.79 2.85
N GLU A 79 -25.56 6.18 1.81
CA GLU A 79 -25.19 7.56 1.46
C GLU A 79 -24.47 8.33 2.60
N ARG A 80 -23.94 7.60 3.58
CA ARG A 80 -23.23 8.15 4.73
C ARG A 80 -22.17 7.17 5.21
N TYR A 81 -21.14 7.67 5.89
CA TYR A 81 -20.18 6.80 6.57
C TYR A 81 -20.81 6.13 7.80
N PRO A 82 -20.34 4.91 8.17
CA PRO A 82 -20.72 4.30 9.43
C PRO A 82 -20.25 5.17 10.59
N LYS A 83 -20.96 5.15 11.71
CA LYS A 83 -20.57 5.89 12.91
C LYS A 83 -19.38 5.23 13.60
N ASP A 84 -19.38 3.91 13.56
CA ASP A 84 -18.42 3.05 14.24
C ASP A 84 -18.15 1.82 13.38
N LEU A 85 -17.03 1.15 13.61
CA LEU A 85 -16.71 -0.08 12.87
C LEU A 85 -17.70 -1.20 13.19
N GLU A 86 -18.27 -1.20 14.39
CA GLU A 86 -19.30 -2.12 14.84
C GLU A 86 -20.59 -2.03 13.99
N GLU A 87 -20.89 -0.85 13.43
CA GLU A 87 -22.07 -0.67 12.57
C GLU A 87 -21.97 -1.52 11.31
N LEU A 88 -20.76 -1.69 10.76
CA LEU A 88 -20.51 -2.56 9.61
C LEU A 88 -20.84 -4.02 9.92
N VAL A 89 -20.59 -4.46 11.16
CA VAL A 89 -20.92 -5.83 11.59
C VAL A 89 -22.42 -5.97 11.85
N ALA A 90 -23.02 -5.00 12.54
CA ALA A 90 -24.45 -4.99 12.84
C ALA A 90 -25.31 -5.02 11.56
N LYS A 91 -24.85 -4.34 10.51
CA LYS A 91 -25.50 -4.28 9.20
C LYS A 91 -25.03 -5.36 8.23
N GLN A 92 -24.22 -6.31 8.69
CA GLN A 92 -23.73 -7.46 7.92
C GLN A 92 -22.86 -7.11 6.70
N TYR A 93 -22.30 -5.89 6.63
CA TYR A 93 -21.25 -5.57 5.66
C TYR A 93 -19.93 -6.28 6.01
N LEU A 94 -19.70 -6.54 7.30
CA LEU A 94 -18.65 -7.42 7.81
C LEU A 94 -19.27 -8.57 8.63
N PRO A 95 -18.77 -9.80 8.50
CA PRO A 95 -19.19 -10.89 9.39
C PRO A 95 -18.71 -10.69 10.82
N ALA A 96 -17.50 -10.12 11.00
CA ALA A 96 -16.92 -9.75 12.27
C ALA A 96 -15.80 -8.74 12.03
N LEU A 97 -15.45 -7.94 13.05
CA LEU A 97 -14.28 -7.06 12.96
C LEU A 97 -12.99 -7.91 12.94
N PRO A 98 -12.10 -7.72 11.94
CA PRO A 98 -10.80 -8.36 11.95
C PRO A 98 -10.04 -7.92 13.19
N LYS A 99 -9.30 -8.85 13.80
CA LYS A 99 -8.50 -8.54 14.97
C LYS A 99 -7.31 -7.67 14.54
N PRO A 100 -7.04 -6.54 15.20
CA PRO A 100 -5.88 -5.73 14.83
C PRO A 100 -4.58 -6.52 15.02
N PRO A 101 -3.56 -6.30 14.16
CA PRO A 101 -2.28 -6.97 14.29
C PRO A 101 -1.60 -6.61 15.62
N TYR A 102 -0.74 -7.50 16.12
CA TYR A 102 -0.01 -7.27 17.39
C TYR A 102 0.66 -5.90 17.45
N GLY A 103 0.36 -5.16 18.52
CA GLY A 103 0.90 -3.81 18.77
C GLY A 103 0.23 -2.70 17.95
N LEU A 104 -0.82 -3.00 17.18
CA LEU A 104 -1.61 -2.02 16.44
C LEU A 104 -3.03 -1.93 17.00
N LYS A 105 -3.66 -0.77 16.83
CA LYS A 105 -5.07 -0.51 17.09
C LYS A 105 -5.71 0.12 15.85
N TYR A 106 -6.92 -0.31 15.50
CA TYR A 106 -7.70 0.37 14.47
C TYR A 106 -8.26 1.67 15.04
N VAL A 107 -7.98 2.76 14.34
CA VAL A 107 -8.56 4.08 14.57
C VAL A 107 -9.42 4.39 13.36
N TYR A 108 -10.68 4.71 13.64
CA TYR A 108 -11.68 5.02 12.64
C TYR A 108 -12.15 6.47 12.82
N ASP A 109 -12.30 7.19 11.70
CA ASP A 109 -12.89 8.51 11.66
C ASP A 109 -14.24 8.48 10.91
N PRO A 110 -15.39 8.66 11.60
CA PRO A 110 -16.72 8.62 10.98
C PRO A 110 -17.01 9.80 10.05
N LYS A 111 -16.25 10.89 10.11
CA LYS A 111 -16.46 12.04 9.23
C LYS A 111 -15.90 11.80 7.84
N THR A 112 -14.78 11.09 7.78
CA THR A 112 -14.02 10.84 6.54
C THR A 112 -14.15 9.40 6.05
N GLY A 113 -14.61 8.48 6.90
CA GLY A 113 -14.61 7.05 6.62
C GLY A 113 -13.21 6.43 6.64
N ASP A 114 -12.21 7.14 7.13
CA ASP A 114 -10.83 6.66 7.08
C ASP A 114 -10.54 5.67 8.21
N VAL A 115 -9.91 4.57 7.85
CA VAL A 115 -9.45 3.54 8.78
C VAL A 115 -7.92 3.50 8.75
N LYS A 116 -7.31 3.67 9.91
CA LYS A 116 -5.87 3.58 10.13
C LYS A 116 -5.55 2.54 11.19
N ALA A 117 -4.51 1.75 10.95
CA ALA A 117 -3.90 0.96 12.00
C ALA A 117 -2.73 1.76 12.58
N VAL A 118 -2.88 2.25 13.81
CA VAL A 118 -1.81 2.99 14.52
C VAL A 118 -1.15 2.09 15.54
N SER A 119 0.14 2.28 15.82
CA SER A 119 0.79 1.60 16.93
C SER A 119 0.18 2.05 18.26
N GLN A 120 -0.20 1.09 19.09
CA GLN A 120 -0.70 1.33 20.44
C GLN A 120 0.45 1.70 21.39
#